data_AF-A0A1G7BS64-F1
#
_entry.id   AF-A0A1G7BS64-F1
#
_cell.length_a   1.000
_cell.length_b   1.000
_cell.length_c   1.000
_cell.angle_alpha   90.00
_cell.angle_beta   90.00
_cell.angle_gamma   90.00
#
_symmetry.space_group_name_H-M   'P 1'
#
loop_
_entity.id
_entity.type
_entity.pdbx_description
1 polymer ?
#
loop_
_entity_poly.entity_id
_entity_poly.type
_entity_poly.pdbx_seq_one_letter_code
_entity_poly.pdbx_strand_id
1 'polypeptide(L)'
;MKPLALGPIPTALAQASRALGAGVTLNFQARGHDGELKLLPMLPGAPSMVETWLHTSVGPLCLSDAGAVLSLLGELPVAFEGDDQPWYWQLVSQRLSQGVAGALGVICPVDRDAPAGALLHARLHVRLGDERVQAQLAAPPETWLNWLQAPEWQRIRTALHEALVLQVPLQLGRLELSAEQLASLQPGDIVLPTQASFTCAGSGHLELASRYWAAQVSSRGEKLFLHLSHEEGGQHEH
;
A
#
# COMPACT_ATOMS: atom_id res chain seq x y z
N MET A 1 0.64 31.82 -8.02
CA MET A 1 0.54 30.36 -8.22
C MET A 1 -0.61 29.85 -7.37
N LYS A 2 -1.61 29.22 -7.97
CA LYS A 2 -2.78 28.70 -7.24
C LYS A 2 -2.33 27.41 -6.54
N PRO A 3 -2.35 27.33 -5.20
CA PRO A 3 -1.92 26.11 -4.51
C PRO A 3 -2.76 24.94 -4.99
N LEU A 4 -2.12 23.78 -5.19
CA LEU A 4 -2.84 22.54 -5.50
C LEU A 4 -3.79 22.28 -4.33
N ALA A 5 -5.08 22.56 -4.53
CA ALA A 5 -6.12 22.22 -3.58
C ALA A 5 -6.36 20.71 -3.69
N LEU A 6 -5.56 19.93 -2.97
CA LEU A 6 -5.82 18.51 -2.82
C LEU A 6 -7.09 18.36 -1.99
N GLY A 7 -8.09 17.66 -2.55
CA GLY A 7 -9.30 17.33 -1.80
C GLY A 7 -8.95 16.52 -0.55
N PRO A 8 -9.68 16.69 0.56
CA PRO A 8 -9.44 15.91 1.77
C PRO A 8 -9.66 14.42 1.47
N ILE A 9 -8.62 13.62 1.67
CA ILE A 9 -8.71 12.16 1.55
C ILE A 9 -9.26 11.62 2.87
N PRO A 10 -10.36 10.85 2.87
CA PRO A 10 -10.88 10.23 4.09
C PRO A 10 -9.82 9.38 4.79
N THR A 11 -9.73 9.47 6.11
CA THR A 11 -8.71 8.77 6.91
C THR A 11 -8.74 7.26 6.69
N ALA A 12 -9.92 6.64 6.63
CA ALA A 12 -10.09 5.21 6.39
C ALA A 12 -9.53 4.79 5.02
N LEU A 13 -9.81 5.57 3.97
CA LEU A 13 -9.28 5.34 2.62
C LEU A 13 -7.74 5.39 2.62
N ALA A 14 -7.16 6.39 3.28
CA ALA A 14 -5.71 6.52 3.39
C ALA A 14 -5.06 5.38 4.18
N GLN A 15 -5.68 4.95 5.28
CA GLN A 15 -5.18 3.83 6.08
C GLN A 15 -5.27 2.49 5.33
N ALA A 16 -6.41 2.22 4.70
CA ALA A 16 -6.63 0.99 3.93
C ALA A 16 -5.69 0.93 2.72
N SER A 17 -5.52 2.04 1.99
CA SER A 17 -4.57 2.13 0.87
C SER A 17 -3.13 1.86 1.32
N ARG A 18 -2.70 2.40 2.47
CA ARG A 18 -1.37 2.10 3.03
C ARG A 18 -1.23 0.64 3.47
N ALA A 19 -2.27 0.06 4.05
CA ALA A 19 -2.26 -1.35 4.46
C ALA A 19 -2.12 -2.29 3.25
N LEU A 20 -2.84 -1.99 2.16
CA LEU A 20 -2.76 -2.73 0.90
C LEU A 20 -1.48 -2.46 0.10
N GLY A 21 -0.93 -1.25 0.20
CA GLY A 21 0.19 -0.81 -0.63
C GLY A 21 1.46 -1.65 -0.48
N ALA A 22 1.65 -2.30 0.68
CA ALA A 22 2.76 -3.24 0.90
C ALA A 22 2.55 -4.59 0.19
N GLY A 23 1.30 -4.91 -0.17
CA GLY A 23 0.88 -6.27 -0.47
C GLY A 23 0.87 -7.16 0.76
N VAL A 24 0.00 -8.16 0.78
CA VAL A 24 -0.08 -9.15 1.86
C VAL A 24 -0.23 -10.55 1.30
N THR A 25 0.22 -11.54 2.07
CA THR A 25 0.09 -12.95 1.76
C THR A 25 -0.46 -13.70 2.96
N LEU A 26 -1.31 -14.69 2.71
CA LEU A 26 -1.87 -15.61 3.69
C LEU A 26 -1.63 -17.02 3.17
N ASN A 27 -0.99 -17.84 4.00
CA ASN A 27 -0.77 -19.25 3.68
C ASN A 27 -1.88 -20.08 4.33
N PHE A 28 -2.37 -21.09 3.61
CA PHE A 28 -3.42 -21.98 4.09
C PHE A 28 -3.17 -23.40 3.59
N GLN A 29 -3.97 -24.35 4.06
CA GLN A 29 -3.99 -25.72 3.54
C GLN A 29 -5.42 -26.09 3.18
N ALA A 30 -5.59 -26.71 2.02
CA ALA A 30 -6.87 -27.23 1.55
C ALA A 30 -6.64 -28.44 0.65
N ARG A 31 -7.53 -29.43 0.69
CA ARG A 31 -7.49 -30.64 -0.15
C ARG A 31 -6.15 -31.38 -0.07
N GLY A 32 -5.47 -31.30 1.08
CA GLY A 32 -4.15 -31.90 1.29
C GLY A 32 -2.98 -31.16 0.61
N HIS A 33 -3.20 -29.97 0.06
CA HIS A 33 -2.19 -29.15 -0.60
C HIS A 33 -1.93 -27.83 0.15
N ASP A 34 -0.70 -27.33 0.05
CA ASP A 34 -0.37 -25.99 0.50
C ASP A 34 -0.94 -24.94 -0.45
N GLY A 35 -1.66 -23.99 0.13
CA GLY A 35 -2.29 -22.87 -0.53
C GLY A 35 -1.64 -21.54 -0.16
N GLU A 36 -1.70 -20.60 -1.09
CA GLU A 36 -1.23 -19.23 -0.91
C GLU A 36 -2.25 -18.26 -1.50
N LEU A 37 -2.64 -17.27 -0.69
CA LEU A 37 -3.51 -16.17 -1.05
C LEU A 37 -2.71 -14.87 -0.99
N LYS A 38 -2.50 -14.21 -2.13
CA LYS A 38 -1.78 -12.94 -2.22
C LYS A 38 -2.71 -11.81 -2.66
N LEU A 39 -2.61 -10.70 -1.95
CA LEU A 39 -3.23 -9.43 -2.31
C LEU A 39 -2.14 -8.44 -2.69
N LEU A 40 -2.24 -7.89 -3.89
CA LEU A 40 -1.33 -6.88 -4.41
C LEU A 40 -2.10 -5.60 -4.74
N PRO A 41 -1.49 -4.41 -4.53
CA PRO A 41 -2.12 -3.16 -4.89
C PRO A 41 -2.38 -3.11 -6.40
N MET A 42 -3.56 -2.63 -6.79
CA MET A 42 -3.91 -2.41 -8.19
C MET A 42 -3.97 -0.91 -8.48
N LEU A 43 -3.43 -0.51 -9.64
CA LEU A 43 -3.59 0.86 -10.11
C LEU A 43 -5.04 1.11 -10.58
N PRO A 44 -5.58 2.31 -10.41
CA PRO A 44 -6.92 2.65 -10.89
C PRO A 44 -7.04 2.43 -12.42
N GLY A 45 -8.17 1.90 -12.88
CA GLY A 45 -8.51 1.81 -14.30
C GLY A 45 -8.27 0.46 -14.99
N ALA A 46 -8.06 -0.62 -14.24
CA ALA A 46 -8.08 -1.97 -14.83
C ALA A 46 -9.50 -2.34 -15.32
N PRO A 47 -9.65 -3.09 -16.43
CA PRO A 47 -10.95 -3.50 -16.94
C PRO A 47 -11.68 -4.41 -15.94
N SER A 48 -12.94 -4.10 -15.67
CA SER A 48 -13.81 -4.87 -14.77
C SER A 48 -14.24 -6.17 -15.46
N MET A 49 -14.12 -7.29 -14.74
CA MET A 49 -14.59 -8.63 -15.14
C MET A 49 -15.98 -8.87 -14.53
N VAL A 50 -16.59 -10.03 -14.80
CA VAL A 50 -17.85 -10.40 -14.13
C VAL A 50 -17.61 -10.39 -12.61
N GLU A 51 -18.26 -9.46 -11.94
CA GLU A 51 -18.05 -9.10 -10.55
C GLU A 51 -19.20 -9.64 -9.71
N THR A 52 -18.88 -10.42 -8.69
CA THR A 52 -19.87 -10.98 -7.76
C THR A 52 -19.65 -10.39 -6.37
N TRP A 53 -20.68 -9.75 -5.84
CA TRP A 53 -20.67 -9.26 -4.47
C TRP A 53 -20.94 -10.40 -3.50
N LEU A 54 -20.09 -10.48 -2.49
CA LEU A 54 -20.17 -11.42 -1.39
C LEU A 54 -20.29 -10.63 -0.09
N HIS A 55 -21.19 -11.07 0.77
CA HIS A 55 -21.24 -10.67 2.15
C HIS A 55 -20.29 -11.55 2.96
N THR A 56 -19.42 -10.92 3.75
CA THR A 56 -18.50 -11.59 4.66
C THR A 56 -18.56 -11.01 6.06
N SER A 57 -17.96 -11.71 7.04
CA SER A 57 -17.93 -11.22 8.43
C SER A 57 -17.09 -9.94 8.60
N VAL A 58 -16.17 -9.66 7.67
CA VAL A 58 -15.37 -8.42 7.66
C VAL A 58 -16.02 -7.28 6.88
N GLY A 59 -17.09 -7.56 6.14
CA GLY A 59 -17.84 -6.61 5.32
C GLY A 59 -18.13 -7.12 3.91
N PRO A 60 -18.76 -6.30 3.05
CA PRO A 60 -18.98 -6.65 1.65
C PRO A 60 -17.68 -6.61 0.86
N LEU A 61 -17.48 -7.60 0.00
CA LEU A 61 -16.38 -7.65 -0.97
C LEU A 61 -16.90 -8.09 -2.33
N CYS A 62 -16.29 -7.57 -3.38
CA CYS A 62 -16.57 -7.93 -4.76
C CYS A 62 -15.42 -8.75 -5.30
N LEU A 63 -15.70 -9.88 -5.93
CA LEU A 63 -14.71 -10.73 -6.56
C LEU A 63 -15.01 -10.90 -8.04
N SER A 64 -13.98 -10.77 -8.87
CA SER A 64 -14.04 -11.38 -10.20
C SER A 64 -13.81 -12.88 -10.10
N ASP A 65 -14.43 -13.66 -10.99
CA ASP A 65 -14.28 -15.12 -11.05
C ASP A 65 -14.49 -15.82 -9.70
N ALA A 66 -15.48 -15.36 -8.93
CA ALA A 66 -15.72 -15.78 -7.56
C ALA A 66 -15.82 -17.30 -7.39
N GLY A 67 -16.40 -18.01 -8.36
CA GLY A 67 -16.49 -19.48 -8.35
C GLY A 67 -15.12 -20.16 -8.33
N ALA A 68 -14.23 -19.75 -9.22
CA ALA A 68 -12.87 -20.28 -9.30
C ALA A 68 -12.05 -19.92 -8.06
N VAL A 69 -12.17 -18.68 -7.58
CA VAL A 69 -11.51 -18.22 -6.36
C VAL A 69 -11.94 -19.04 -5.16
N LEU A 70 -13.24 -19.12 -4.88
CA LEU A 70 -13.75 -19.83 -3.70
C LEU A 70 -13.47 -21.34 -3.77
N SER A 71 -13.48 -21.94 -4.96
CA SER A 71 -13.12 -23.35 -5.18
C SER A 71 -11.67 -23.67 -4.76
N LEU A 72 -10.75 -22.71 -4.87
CA LEU A 72 -9.35 -22.89 -4.45
C LEU A 72 -9.10 -22.53 -2.98
N LEU A 73 -10.05 -21.88 -2.30
CA LEU A 73 -9.89 -21.46 -0.91
C LEU A 73 -10.39 -22.49 0.11
N GLY A 74 -11.02 -23.58 -0.35
CA GLY A 74 -11.61 -24.60 0.50
C GLY A 74 -11.55 -26.01 -0.09
N GLU A 75 -12.33 -26.89 0.52
CA GLU A 75 -12.38 -28.32 0.19
C GLU A 75 -13.37 -28.66 -0.93
N LEU A 76 -14.30 -27.76 -1.24
CA LEU A 76 -15.39 -28.00 -2.17
C LEU A 76 -15.28 -27.10 -3.40
N PRO A 77 -15.61 -27.62 -4.59
CA PRO A 77 -15.84 -26.76 -5.75
C PRO A 77 -17.08 -25.89 -5.50
N VAL A 78 -16.98 -24.62 -5.89
CA VAL A 78 -18.03 -23.62 -5.73
C VAL A 78 -18.56 -23.20 -7.10
N ALA A 79 -19.81 -23.52 -7.36
CA ALA A 79 -20.58 -23.03 -8.49
C ALA A 79 -21.56 -21.94 -8.05
N PHE A 80 -21.79 -20.98 -8.95
CA PHE A 80 -22.81 -19.92 -8.83
C PHE A 80 -24.02 -20.19 -9.74
N GLU A 81 -24.12 -21.39 -10.31
CA GLU A 81 -25.22 -21.79 -11.18
C GLU A 81 -26.40 -22.33 -10.36
N GLY A 82 -27.61 -21.90 -10.70
CA GLY A 82 -28.85 -22.35 -10.06
C GLY A 82 -29.42 -21.35 -9.04
N ASP A 83 -30.47 -21.77 -8.33
CA ASP A 83 -31.13 -20.96 -7.31
C ASP A 83 -30.22 -20.79 -6.10
N ASP A 84 -30.18 -19.58 -5.52
CA ASP A 84 -29.43 -19.30 -4.31
C ASP A 84 -30.03 -20.04 -3.10
N GLN A 85 -29.28 -20.99 -2.55
CA GLN A 85 -29.72 -21.82 -1.42
C GLN A 85 -28.89 -21.51 -0.17
N PRO A 86 -29.51 -21.01 0.93
CA PRO A 86 -28.77 -20.64 2.14
C PRO A 86 -27.92 -21.76 2.75
N TRP A 87 -28.38 -23.01 2.68
CA TRP A 87 -27.65 -24.17 3.21
C TRP A 87 -26.35 -24.44 2.43
N TYR A 88 -26.31 -24.13 1.14
CA TYR A 88 -25.14 -24.33 0.29
C TYR A 88 -24.02 -23.38 0.72
N TRP A 89 -24.33 -22.10 0.92
CA TRP A 89 -23.33 -21.12 1.38
C TRP A 89 -22.87 -21.35 2.82
N GLN A 90 -23.74 -21.88 3.67
CA GLN A 90 -23.34 -22.35 5.00
C GLN A 90 -22.34 -23.50 4.89
N LEU A 91 -22.55 -24.47 3.99
CA LEU A 91 -21.61 -25.56 3.75
C LEU A 91 -20.29 -25.05 3.17
N VAL A 92 -20.33 -24.18 2.15
CA VAL A 92 -19.13 -23.55 1.56
C VAL A 92 -18.31 -22.85 2.64
N SER A 93 -18.94 -22.01 3.46
CA SER A 93 -18.29 -21.29 4.56
C SER A 93 -17.61 -22.22 5.57
N GLN A 94 -18.25 -23.35 5.92
CA GLN A 94 -17.68 -24.35 6.84
C GLN A 94 -16.53 -25.17 6.23
N ARG A 95 -16.42 -25.19 4.90
CA ARG A 95 -15.42 -25.95 4.16
C ARG A 95 -14.31 -25.09 3.59
N LEU A 96 -14.28 -23.80 3.94
CA LEU A 96 -13.11 -22.95 3.72
C LEU A 96 -11.94 -23.45 4.56
N SER A 97 -10.73 -23.26 4.04
CA SER A 97 -9.51 -23.53 4.80
C SER A 97 -9.45 -22.66 6.06
N GLN A 98 -8.85 -23.20 7.13
CA GLN A 98 -8.89 -22.57 8.46
C GLN A 98 -8.39 -21.11 8.45
N GLY A 99 -7.28 -20.82 7.75
CA GLY A 99 -6.73 -19.47 7.68
C GLY A 99 -7.64 -18.49 6.93
N VAL A 100 -8.30 -18.96 5.87
CA VAL A 100 -9.23 -18.14 5.09
C VAL A 100 -10.55 -17.94 5.84
N ALA A 101 -11.07 -18.99 6.49
CA ALA A 101 -12.26 -18.93 7.32
C ALA A 101 -12.06 -18.00 8.53
N GLY A 102 -10.88 -18.01 9.15
CA GLY A 102 -10.52 -17.08 10.23
C GLY A 102 -10.53 -15.62 9.77
N ALA A 103 -10.07 -15.35 8.54
CA ALA A 103 -9.96 -14.00 8.01
C ALA A 103 -11.27 -13.45 7.41
N LEU A 104 -12.08 -14.28 6.74
CA LEU A 104 -13.31 -13.85 6.05
C LEU A 104 -14.60 -14.17 6.81
N GLY A 105 -14.60 -15.23 7.62
CA GLY A 105 -15.79 -15.76 8.28
C GLY A 105 -16.79 -16.38 7.30
N VAL A 106 -18.09 -16.12 7.54
CA VAL A 106 -19.19 -16.63 6.70
C VAL A 106 -19.16 -15.93 5.34
N ILE A 107 -19.39 -16.65 4.25
CA ILE A 107 -19.45 -16.11 2.88
C ILE A 107 -20.79 -16.48 2.24
N CYS A 108 -21.51 -15.48 1.73
CA CYS A 108 -22.68 -15.68 0.89
C CYS A 108 -22.78 -14.60 -0.21
N PRO A 109 -23.29 -14.94 -1.40
CA PRO A 109 -23.55 -13.97 -2.46
C PRO A 109 -24.65 -13.01 -2.04
N VAL A 110 -24.61 -11.82 -2.60
CA VAL A 110 -25.64 -10.82 -2.44
C VAL A 110 -26.00 -10.23 -3.80
N ASP A 111 -27.29 -10.26 -4.13
CA ASP A 111 -27.88 -9.59 -5.31
C ASP A 111 -27.99 -8.07 -5.13
N ARG A 112 -27.00 -7.45 -4.46
CA ARG A 112 -26.97 -6.01 -4.22
C ARG A 112 -25.95 -5.34 -5.12
N ASP A 113 -26.31 -4.14 -5.56
CA ASP A 113 -25.37 -3.22 -6.20
C ASP A 113 -24.19 -2.90 -5.27
N ALA A 114 -23.11 -2.43 -5.88
CA ALA A 114 -21.92 -2.00 -5.15
C ALA A 114 -22.29 -1.04 -4.00
N PRO A 115 -21.70 -1.21 -2.81
CA PRO A 115 -21.95 -0.33 -1.68
C PRO A 115 -21.58 1.10 -2.05
N ALA A 116 -22.38 2.06 -1.57
CA ALA A 116 -22.13 3.47 -1.83
C ALA A 116 -20.81 3.92 -1.19
N GLY A 117 -20.01 4.68 -1.95
CA GLY A 117 -18.76 5.27 -1.46
C GLY A 117 -17.54 4.89 -2.31
N ALA A 118 -16.35 5.17 -1.78
CA ALA A 118 -15.10 4.83 -2.43
C ALA A 118 -14.81 3.33 -2.28
N LEU A 119 -14.36 2.69 -3.35
CA LEU A 119 -13.86 1.31 -3.33
C LEU A 119 -12.35 1.30 -3.54
N LEU A 120 -11.67 0.44 -2.81
CA LEU A 120 -10.29 0.10 -3.08
C LEU A 120 -10.24 -1.24 -3.79
N HIS A 121 -9.41 -1.29 -4.83
CA HIS A 121 -9.21 -2.47 -5.65
C HIS A 121 -7.84 -3.08 -5.39
N ALA A 122 -7.78 -4.40 -5.37
CA ALA A 122 -6.56 -5.17 -5.29
C ALA A 122 -6.59 -6.30 -6.32
N ARG A 123 -5.40 -6.76 -6.70
CA ARG A 123 -5.26 -8.01 -7.42
C ARG A 123 -5.13 -9.16 -6.43
N LEU A 124 -6.02 -10.13 -6.57
CA LEU A 124 -6.02 -11.37 -5.83
C LEU A 124 -5.31 -12.45 -6.64
N HIS A 125 -4.35 -13.12 -6.03
CA HIS A 125 -3.77 -14.35 -6.57
C HIS A 125 -4.03 -15.47 -5.58
N VAL A 126 -4.65 -16.55 -6.04
CA VAL A 126 -4.79 -17.78 -5.24
C VAL A 126 -4.03 -18.89 -5.93
N ARG A 127 -3.26 -19.63 -5.16
CA ARG A 127 -2.60 -20.86 -5.59
C ARG A 127 -2.93 -21.96 -4.61
N LEU A 128 -3.22 -23.16 -5.11
CA LEU A 128 -3.37 -24.37 -4.30
C LEU A 128 -2.68 -25.53 -5.02
N GLY A 129 -1.52 -25.97 -4.51
CA GLY A 129 -0.63 -26.85 -5.27
C GLY A 129 -0.22 -26.20 -6.60
N ASP A 130 -0.57 -26.85 -7.72
CA ASP A 130 -0.32 -26.39 -9.09
C ASP A 130 -1.45 -25.53 -9.69
N GLU A 131 -2.65 -25.58 -9.09
CA GLU A 131 -3.80 -24.77 -9.54
C GLU A 131 -3.62 -23.31 -9.13
N ARG A 132 -4.00 -22.39 -10.03
CA ARG A 132 -3.85 -20.95 -9.83
C ARG A 132 -5.01 -20.18 -10.45
N VAL A 133 -5.45 -19.14 -9.76
CA VAL A 133 -6.39 -18.15 -10.29
C VAL A 133 -5.91 -16.74 -9.96
N GLN A 134 -6.16 -15.81 -10.87
CA GLN A 134 -5.97 -14.38 -10.64
C GLN A 134 -7.33 -13.71 -10.78
N ALA A 135 -7.67 -12.90 -9.80
CA ALA A 135 -8.94 -12.20 -9.75
C ALA A 135 -8.72 -10.74 -9.32
N GLN A 136 -9.73 -9.92 -9.53
CA GLN A 136 -9.82 -8.59 -8.96
C GLN A 136 -10.71 -8.65 -7.73
N LEU A 137 -10.29 -7.95 -6.68
CA LEU A 137 -11.08 -7.78 -5.47
C LEU A 137 -11.34 -6.29 -5.26
N ALA A 138 -12.59 -5.92 -5.04
CA ALA A 138 -12.99 -4.57 -4.64
C ALA A 138 -13.72 -4.60 -3.30
N ALA A 139 -13.40 -3.67 -2.41
CA ALA A 139 -14.14 -3.54 -1.15
C ALA A 139 -14.06 -2.10 -0.61
N PRO A 140 -15.01 -1.69 0.25
CA PRO A 140 -14.88 -0.46 1.03
C PRO A 140 -13.60 -0.46 1.89
N PRO A 141 -13.02 0.72 2.18
CA PRO A 141 -11.84 0.85 3.02
C PRO A 141 -11.95 0.14 4.39
N GLU A 142 -13.14 0.17 4.98
CA GLU A 142 -13.45 -0.40 6.27
C GLU A 142 -13.38 -1.93 6.23
N THR A 143 -13.91 -2.56 5.17
CA THR A 143 -13.77 -4.00 4.93
C THR A 143 -12.31 -4.39 4.82
N TRP A 144 -11.51 -3.61 4.06
CA TRP A 144 -10.07 -3.86 3.94
C TRP A 144 -9.35 -3.76 5.27
N LEU A 145 -9.63 -2.72 6.06
CA LEU A 145 -9.03 -2.57 7.37
C LEU A 145 -9.40 -3.73 8.28
N ASN A 146 -10.68 -4.14 8.34
CA ASN A 146 -11.08 -5.29 9.15
C ASN A 146 -10.38 -6.58 8.72
N TRP A 147 -10.32 -6.83 7.41
CA TRP A 147 -9.75 -8.06 6.87
C TRP A 147 -8.23 -8.14 7.08
N LEU A 148 -7.51 -7.04 6.83
CA LEU A 148 -6.05 -7.00 6.91
C LEU A 148 -5.50 -6.92 8.35
N GLN A 149 -6.36 -6.80 9.35
CA GLN A 149 -5.98 -6.91 10.76
C GLN A 149 -5.95 -8.36 11.25
N ALA A 150 -6.48 -9.30 10.47
CA ALA A 150 -6.47 -10.71 10.83
C ALA A 150 -5.01 -11.23 10.91
N PRO A 151 -4.63 -11.96 11.97
CA PRO A 151 -3.24 -12.37 12.22
C PRO A 151 -2.66 -13.33 11.17
N GLU A 152 -3.51 -13.93 10.34
CA GLU A 152 -3.15 -14.82 9.25
C GLU A 152 -2.41 -14.09 8.12
N TRP A 153 -2.55 -12.76 8.03
CA TRP A 153 -1.90 -11.95 7.01
C TRP A 153 -0.44 -11.64 7.36
N GLN A 154 0.43 -11.87 6.38
CA GLN A 154 1.83 -11.48 6.42
C GLN A 154 2.08 -10.40 5.38
N ARG A 155 2.69 -9.28 5.79
CA ARG A 155 3.07 -8.21 4.83
C ARG A 155 4.17 -8.71 3.91
N ILE A 156 3.99 -8.48 2.61
CA ILE A 156 5.04 -8.75 1.64
C ILE A 156 6.13 -7.70 1.83
N ARG A 157 7.32 -8.16 2.23
CA ARG A 157 8.51 -7.31 2.35
C ARG A 157 9.49 -7.70 1.26
N THR A 158 9.44 -6.99 0.16
CA THR A 158 10.42 -7.15 -0.92
C THR A 158 11.57 -6.18 -0.67
N ALA A 159 12.82 -6.67 -0.73
CA ALA A 159 13.97 -5.80 -0.75
C ALA A 159 13.86 -4.84 -1.94
N LEU A 160 14.21 -3.56 -1.73
CA LEU A 160 14.29 -2.62 -2.84
C LEU A 160 15.30 -3.17 -3.85
N HIS A 161 14.92 -3.14 -5.13
CA HIS A 161 15.79 -3.63 -6.18
C HIS A 161 17.09 -2.81 -6.18
N GLU A 162 18.24 -3.48 -6.24
CA GLU A 162 19.57 -2.83 -6.26
C GLU A 162 19.74 -1.77 -7.36
N ALA A 163 18.96 -1.87 -8.45
CA ALA A 163 18.96 -0.91 -9.55
C ALA A 163 18.15 0.37 -9.26
N LEU A 164 17.42 0.44 -8.15
CA LEU A 164 16.64 1.63 -7.80
C LEU A 164 17.59 2.78 -7.43
N VAL A 165 17.73 3.73 -8.34
CA VAL A 165 18.50 4.96 -8.09
C VAL A 165 17.58 5.99 -7.44
N LEU A 166 17.88 6.35 -6.19
CA LEU A 166 17.24 7.45 -5.49
C LEU A 166 18.06 8.73 -5.69
N GLN A 167 17.45 9.74 -6.31
CA GLN A 167 18.03 11.08 -6.40
C GLN A 167 17.46 11.93 -5.27
N VAL A 168 18.31 12.24 -4.29
CA VAL A 168 17.93 13.06 -3.14
C VAL A 168 18.63 14.41 -3.26
N PRO A 169 17.89 15.52 -3.37
CA PRO A 169 18.51 16.83 -3.42
C PRO A 169 19.20 17.14 -2.09
N LEU A 170 20.45 17.56 -2.16
CA LEU A 170 21.18 18.06 -1.00
C LEU A 170 20.76 19.51 -0.74
N GLN A 171 19.93 19.73 0.27
CA GLN A 171 19.57 21.08 0.69
C GLN A 171 20.74 21.72 1.46
N LEU A 172 21.30 22.81 0.94
CA LEU A 172 22.42 23.52 1.57
C LEU A 172 21.95 24.53 2.63
N GLY A 173 20.73 25.02 2.50
CA GLY A 173 20.10 25.94 3.44
C GLY A 173 18.71 26.37 2.98
N ARG A 174 18.09 27.24 3.77
CA ARG A 174 16.80 27.87 3.50
C ARG A 174 16.94 29.39 3.62
N LEU A 175 16.31 30.11 2.71
CA LEU A 175 16.23 31.57 2.70
C LEU A 175 14.79 31.98 2.44
N GLU A 176 14.31 32.97 3.19
CA GLU A 176 13.01 33.59 2.96
C GLU A 176 13.22 34.97 2.33
N LEU A 177 12.57 35.22 1.20
CA LEU A 177 12.61 36.49 0.48
C LEU A 177 11.18 36.98 0.25
N SER A 178 10.98 38.30 0.32
CA SER A 178 9.75 38.91 -0.18
C SER A 178 9.67 38.77 -1.70
N ALA A 179 8.46 38.89 -2.26
CA ALA A 179 8.26 38.84 -3.70
C ALA A 179 9.07 39.92 -4.45
N GLU A 180 9.21 41.10 -3.83
CA GLU A 180 9.98 42.22 -4.38
C GLU A 180 11.49 41.92 -4.39
N GLN A 181 12.01 41.34 -3.31
CA GLN A 181 13.43 40.96 -3.21
C GLN A 181 13.78 39.85 -4.21
N LEU A 182 12.90 38.86 -4.37
CA LEU A 182 13.08 37.80 -5.35
C LEU A 182 13.09 38.37 -6.79
N ALA A 183 12.22 39.34 -7.07
CA ALA A 183 12.13 39.98 -8.38
C ALA A 183 13.33 40.90 -8.68
N SER A 184 14.04 41.39 -7.66
CA SER A 184 15.21 42.24 -7.84
C SER A 184 16.53 41.49 -8.07
N LEU A 185 16.55 40.16 -7.89
CA LEU A 185 17.79 39.37 -8.00
C LEU A 185 18.36 39.39 -9.43
N GLN A 186 19.67 39.58 -9.53
CA GLN A 186 20.43 39.56 -10.77
C GLN A 186 21.55 38.52 -10.73
N PRO A 187 22.00 38.00 -11.89
CA PRO A 187 23.18 37.14 -11.96
C PRO A 187 24.41 37.81 -11.32
N GLY A 188 25.00 37.14 -10.33
CA GLY A 188 26.13 37.67 -9.56
C GLY A 188 25.75 38.12 -8.14
N ASP A 189 24.47 38.25 -7.83
CA ASP A 189 24.02 38.54 -6.47
C ASP A 189 24.36 37.38 -5.52
N ILE A 190 24.76 37.74 -4.29
CA ILE A 190 25.07 36.78 -3.23
C ILE A 190 23.86 36.64 -2.33
N VAL A 191 23.35 35.41 -2.25
CA VAL A 191 22.28 35.05 -1.31
C VAL A 191 22.86 34.30 -0.12
N LEU A 192 22.53 34.78 1.09
CA LEU A 192 22.93 34.15 2.34
C LEU A 192 21.71 33.43 2.93
N PRO A 193 21.76 32.11 3.15
CA PRO A 193 20.64 31.39 3.73
C PRO A 193 20.40 31.86 5.17
N THR A 194 19.13 32.10 5.51
CA THR A 194 18.68 32.39 6.88
C THR A 194 18.96 31.21 7.81
N GLN A 195 18.86 29.99 7.28
CA GLN A 195 19.18 28.74 7.96
C GLN A 195 20.12 27.93 7.08
N ALA A 196 21.38 27.81 7.47
CA ALA A 196 22.36 26.98 6.78
C ALA A 196 22.33 25.54 7.33
N SER A 197 22.23 24.54 6.45
CA SER A 197 22.31 23.12 6.84
C SER A 197 23.75 22.64 6.95
N PHE A 198 24.68 23.37 6.33
CA PHE A 198 26.11 23.09 6.35
C PHE A 198 26.92 24.34 6.69
N THR A 199 27.98 24.14 7.46
CA THR A 199 29.01 25.14 7.72
C THR A 199 29.94 25.28 6.51
N CYS A 200 30.72 26.37 6.45
CA CYS A 200 31.76 26.53 5.43
C CYS A 200 32.87 25.47 5.53
N ALA A 201 33.01 24.81 6.68
CA ALA A 201 33.91 23.67 6.87
C ALA A 201 33.32 22.34 6.35
N GLY A 202 32.09 22.35 5.85
CA GLY A 202 31.41 21.18 5.30
C GLY A 202 30.69 20.30 6.33
N SER A 203 30.76 20.61 7.63
CA SER A 203 29.99 19.89 8.65
C SER A 203 28.54 20.37 8.65
N GLY A 204 27.59 19.45 8.72
CA GLY A 204 26.17 19.76 8.69
C GLY A 204 25.28 18.55 8.95
N HIS A 205 24.01 18.69 8.60
CA HIS A 205 23.01 17.61 8.72
C HIS A 205 22.26 17.41 7.40
N LEU A 206 21.85 16.17 7.15
CA LEU A 206 21.00 15.79 6.02
C LEU A 206 19.74 15.11 6.55
N GLU A 207 18.57 15.59 6.12
CA GLU A 207 17.33 14.84 6.28
C GLU A 207 17.15 13.86 5.11
N LEU A 208 17.10 12.57 5.41
CA LEU A 208 16.92 11.50 4.44
C LEU A 208 15.85 10.52 4.94
N ALA A 209 14.77 10.37 4.19
CA ALA A 209 13.64 9.49 4.54
C ALA A 209 13.10 9.73 5.96
N SER A 210 12.93 11.02 6.31
CA SER A 210 12.47 11.48 7.64
C SER A 210 13.39 11.08 8.79
N ARG A 211 14.69 10.88 8.51
CA ARG A 211 15.74 10.68 9.50
C ARG A 211 16.80 11.76 9.36
N TYR A 212 17.35 12.20 10.48
CA TYR A 212 18.41 13.19 10.53
C TYR A 212 19.77 12.50 10.60
N TRP A 213 20.69 12.91 9.74
CA TRP A 213 22.03 12.33 9.66
C TRP A 213 23.10 13.39 9.82
N ALA A 214 24.06 13.16 10.71
CA ALA A 214 25.28 13.95 10.77
C ALA A 214 26.11 13.72 9.51
N ALA A 215 26.40 14.81 8.80
CA ALA A 215 26.99 14.76 7.47
C ALA A 215 28.24 15.65 7.38
N GLN A 216 29.23 15.17 6.62
CA GLN A 216 30.45 15.91 6.32
C GLN A 216 30.65 15.98 4.81
N VAL A 217 30.74 17.19 4.28
CA VAL A 217 31.13 17.46 2.90
C VAL A 217 32.64 17.58 2.83
N SER A 218 33.24 16.91 1.85
CA SER A 218 34.66 17.03 1.51
C SER A 218 34.84 17.18 0.01
N SER A 219 35.83 17.95 -0.42
CA SER A 219 36.23 18.01 -1.83
C SER A 219 37.38 17.04 -2.09
N ARG A 220 37.32 16.32 -3.21
CA ARG A 220 38.45 15.56 -3.74
C ARG A 220 38.55 15.85 -5.24
N GLY A 221 39.52 16.68 -5.62
CA GLY A 221 39.61 17.24 -6.96
C GLY A 221 38.40 18.13 -7.27
N GLU A 222 37.78 17.93 -8.43
CA GLU A 222 36.60 18.68 -8.88
C GLU A 222 35.27 18.12 -8.37
N LYS A 223 35.31 17.10 -7.50
CA LYS A 223 34.10 16.44 -6.99
C LYS A 223 33.90 16.69 -5.51
N LEU A 224 32.66 16.98 -5.14
CA LEU A 224 32.20 17.03 -3.76
C LEU A 224 31.68 15.63 -3.36
N PHE A 225 32.07 15.21 -2.16
CA PHE A 225 31.65 13.96 -1.54
C PHE A 225 30.95 14.28 -0.23
N LEU A 226 29.79 13.65 -0.04
CA LEU A 226 29.03 13.69 1.21
C LEU A 226 29.26 12.38 1.96
N HIS A 227 29.74 12.48 3.19
CA HIS A 227 29.88 11.35 4.09
C HIS A 227 28.82 11.43 5.19
N LEU A 228 27.96 10.42 5.28
CA LEU A 228 27.00 10.26 6.38
C LEU A 228 27.65 9.43 7.48
N SER A 229 27.58 9.90 8.74
CA SER A 229 28.28 9.26 9.86
C SER A 229 27.32 8.47 10.76
N HIS A 230 26.38 9.13 11.41
CA HIS A 230 25.40 8.52 12.31
C HIS A 230 24.06 9.26 12.24
N GLU A 231 23.01 8.55 12.63
CA GLU A 231 21.67 9.11 12.78
C GLU A 231 21.63 9.94 14.07
N GLU A 232 21.20 11.19 13.96
CA GLU A 232 20.94 12.07 15.09
C GLU A 232 19.45 12.00 15.42
N GLY A 233 19.12 11.93 16.71
CA GLY A 233 17.73 12.00 17.16
C GLY A 233 17.15 13.35 16.75
N GLY A 234 16.15 13.36 15.87
CA GLY A 234 15.53 14.59 15.38
C GLY A 234 15.05 15.44 16.55
N GLN A 235 15.76 16.52 16.85
CA GLN A 235 15.27 17.55 17.76
C GLN A 235 14.15 18.30 17.04
N HIS A 236 12.91 17.84 17.23
CA HIS A 236 11.77 18.74 17.22
C HIS A 236 11.81 19.52 18.53
N GLU A 237 12.54 20.64 18.56
CA GLU A 237 12.27 21.70 19.52
C GLU A 237 11.74 22.94 18.77
N HIS A 238 10.47 23.23 19.09
CA HIS A 238 9.62 24.39 18.79
C HIS A 238 8.83 24.44 17.49
#